data_AF-A0A255HBE1-F1
#
_entry.id   AF-A0A255HBE1-F1
#
_cell.length_a   1.000
_cell.length_b   1.000
_cell.length_c   1.000
_cell.angle_alpha   90.00
_cell.angle_beta   90.00
_cell.angle_gamma   90.00
#
_symmetry.space_group_name_H-M   'P 1'
#
loop_
_entity.id
_entity.type
_entity.pdbx_description
1 polymer ?
#
loop_
_entity_poly.entity_id
_entity_poly.type
_entity_poly.pdbx_seq_one_letter_code
_entity_poly.pdbx_strand_id
1 'polypeptide(L)'
;MTVEIPDHLTDFAPSHNTLPPRAALSSDAPRMTLDGSWRFRWSPTPGRATPGFELPDFDDGDWHRLPVPSCWQLTDITERWPGHDHLGLDLPAYTNVVYPFPVDPPHLPEENPTGEYRRTFAVGKEFLAAADRAVLRFEGVDSSFSCYLNGHRLGDATGSRLVSEFDVTDHLAAGENVLDPDRAGRGRARR
;
A
#
# COMPACT_ATOMS: atom_id res chain seq x y z
N MET A 1 -14.85 17.71 12.85
CA MET A 1 -13.46 17.71 12.35
C MET A 1 -13.55 17.18 10.93
N THR A 2 -13.19 18.01 9.95
CA THR A 2 -13.14 17.57 8.55
C THR A 2 -11.97 16.60 8.43
N VAL A 3 -12.26 15.37 8.05
CA VAL A 3 -11.23 14.38 7.71
C VAL A 3 -10.57 14.84 6.41
N GLU A 4 -9.28 15.15 6.44
CA GLU A 4 -8.53 15.40 5.20
C GLU A 4 -8.38 14.06 4.45
N ILE A 5 -8.93 14.01 3.25
CA ILE A 5 -8.72 12.90 2.32
C ILE A 5 -7.43 13.21 1.57
N PRO A 6 -6.44 12.29 1.53
CA PRO A 6 -5.20 12.51 0.79
C PRO A 6 -5.46 12.93 -0.66
N ASP A 7 -4.78 14.00 -1.11
CA ASP A 7 -5.00 14.60 -2.44
C ASP A 7 -4.90 13.58 -3.59
N HIS A 8 -4.00 12.60 -3.47
CA HIS A 8 -3.81 11.55 -4.49
C HIS A 8 -5.05 10.66 -4.71
N LEU A 9 -6.04 10.69 -3.81
CA LEU A 9 -7.28 9.93 -3.93
C LEU A 9 -8.38 10.66 -4.71
N THR A 10 -8.24 11.97 -4.87
CA THR A 10 -9.23 12.83 -5.55
C THR A 10 -8.63 13.56 -6.75
N ASP A 11 -7.34 13.41 -7.00
CA ASP A 11 -6.66 13.90 -8.19
C ASP A 11 -6.96 13.03 -9.43
N PHE A 12 -7.08 13.68 -10.58
CA PHE A 12 -7.15 13.01 -11.89
C PHE A 12 -5.75 12.65 -12.43
N ALA A 13 -4.68 13.17 -11.83
CA ALA A 13 -3.31 12.77 -12.14
C ALA A 13 -3.09 11.29 -11.78
N PRO A 14 -2.32 10.55 -12.59
CA PRO A 14 -2.21 9.10 -12.44
C PRO A 14 -1.37 8.69 -11.22
N SER A 15 -0.05 8.65 -11.37
CA SER A 15 0.90 8.24 -10.34
C SER A 15 1.90 9.38 -10.14
N HIS A 16 2.36 9.58 -8.91
CA HIS A 16 3.31 10.60 -8.55
C HIS A 16 4.66 9.99 -8.19
N ASN A 17 5.74 10.49 -8.78
CA ASN A 17 7.11 10.06 -8.53
C ASN A 17 7.39 8.56 -8.77
N THR A 18 6.62 7.92 -9.66
CA THR A 18 6.94 6.60 -10.21
C THR A 18 7.91 6.71 -11.38
N LEU A 19 8.76 5.70 -11.55
CA LEU A 19 9.63 5.58 -12.71
C LEU A 19 8.84 5.36 -14.01
N PRO A 20 9.38 5.81 -15.17
CA PRO A 20 8.75 5.55 -16.45
C PRO A 20 8.52 4.05 -16.68
N PRO A 21 7.36 3.65 -17.23
CA PRO A 21 7.10 2.25 -17.57
C PRO A 21 8.17 1.69 -18.52
N ARG A 22 8.57 0.44 -18.26
CA ARG A 22 9.53 -0.30 -19.08
C ARG A 22 9.11 -1.75 -19.27
N ALA A 23 9.73 -2.44 -20.22
CA ALA A 23 9.51 -3.86 -20.43
C ALA A 23 9.88 -4.68 -19.18
N ALA A 24 9.12 -5.74 -18.90
CA ALA A 24 9.50 -6.75 -17.92
C ALA A 24 10.59 -7.64 -18.54
N LEU A 25 11.83 -7.46 -18.09
CA LEU A 25 13.00 -8.17 -18.61
C LEU A 25 13.46 -9.24 -17.63
N SER A 26 13.94 -10.36 -18.16
CA SER A 26 14.83 -11.24 -17.39
C SER A 26 16.18 -10.56 -17.28
N SER A 27 16.64 -10.29 -16.07
CA SER A 27 17.92 -9.65 -15.78
C SER A 27 18.71 -10.47 -14.76
N ASP A 28 20.02 -10.40 -14.86
CA ASP A 28 21.00 -10.90 -13.90
C ASP A 28 21.31 -9.91 -12.77
N ALA A 29 20.72 -8.70 -12.80
CA ALA A 29 20.83 -7.74 -11.71
C ALA A 29 20.34 -8.37 -10.39
N PRO A 30 21.02 -8.09 -9.25
CA PRO A 30 20.60 -8.59 -7.96
C PRO A 30 19.15 -8.22 -7.66
N ARG A 31 18.40 -9.19 -7.14
CA ARG A 31 16.99 -9.04 -6.80
C ARG A 31 16.69 -9.73 -5.49
N MET A 32 15.78 -9.14 -4.73
CA MET A 32 15.23 -9.74 -3.53
C MET A 32 13.71 -9.61 -3.57
N THR A 33 13.01 -10.68 -3.20
CA THR A 33 11.57 -10.59 -2.99
C THR A 33 11.30 -10.03 -1.60
N LEU A 34 10.28 -9.19 -1.50
CA LEU A 34 9.74 -8.71 -0.23
C LEU A 34 8.42 -9.44 0.13
N ASP A 35 8.03 -10.46 -0.64
CA ASP A 35 6.89 -11.32 -0.31
C ASP A 35 7.07 -11.97 1.06
N GLY A 36 5.95 -12.26 1.71
CA GLY A 36 5.93 -12.94 3.00
C GLY A 36 4.94 -12.32 3.96
N SER A 37 5.27 -12.34 5.26
CA SER A 37 4.39 -11.85 6.31
C SER A 37 4.68 -10.38 6.64
N TRP A 38 3.71 -9.52 6.34
CA TRP A 38 3.78 -8.08 6.57
C TRP A 38 2.92 -7.71 7.77
N ARG A 39 3.33 -6.66 8.48
CA ARG A 39 2.46 -6.02 9.47
C ARG A 39 1.34 -5.31 8.72
N PHE A 40 0.13 -5.44 9.25
CA PHE A 40 -1.07 -4.95 8.60
C PHE A 40 -2.03 -4.39 9.64
N ARG A 41 -2.52 -3.19 9.35
CA ARG A 41 -3.63 -2.57 10.06
C ARG A 41 -4.66 -2.10 9.03
N TRP A 42 -5.93 -2.13 9.40
CA TRP A 42 -7.00 -1.59 8.58
C TRP A 42 -7.87 -0.65 9.37
N SER A 43 -8.45 0.27 8.62
CA SER A 43 -9.30 1.33 9.10
C SER A 43 -10.51 1.44 8.15
N PRO A 44 -11.71 1.74 8.67
CA PRO A 44 -12.91 1.86 7.82
C PRO A 44 -12.90 3.09 6.90
N THR A 45 -11.99 4.04 7.16
CA THR A 45 -11.89 5.32 6.45
C THR A 45 -10.42 5.76 6.34
N PRO A 46 -10.00 6.49 5.29
CA PRO A 46 -8.63 6.98 5.15
C PRO A 46 -8.23 7.97 6.24
N GLY A 47 -9.19 8.75 6.76
CA GLY A 47 -8.98 9.71 7.85
C GLY A 47 -8.57 9.12 9.20
N ARG A 48 -8.49 7.79 9.30
CA ARG A 48 -8.07 7.07 10.49
C ARG A 48 -6.69 6.42 10.31
N ALA A 49 -5.91 6.84 9.31
CA ALA A 49 -4.50 6.48 9.20
C ALA A 49 -3.77 6.76 10.52
N THR A 50 -2.85 5.86 10.88
CA THR A 50 -2.07 5.95 12.11
C THR A 50 -1.04 7.06 11.98
N PRO A 51 -1.05 8.10 12.82
CA PRO A 51 -0.04 9.14 12.72
C PRO A 51 1.37 8.58 12.94
N GLY A 52 2.29 8.87 12.03
CA GLY A 52 3.71 8.54 12.16
C GLY A 52 4.05 7.08 11.90
N PHE A 53 3.15 6.26 11.33
CA PHE A 53 3.46 4.86 11.04
C PHE A 53 4.52 4.69 9.97
N GLU A 54 4.76 5.72 9.14
CA GLU A 54 5.83 5.76 8.17
C GLU A 54 7.23 5.87 8.83
N LEU A 55 7.29 6.24 10.11
CA LEU A 55 8.58 6.44 10.80
C LEU A 55 9.26 5.10 11.10
N PRO A 56 10.60 5.01 10.96
CA PRO A 56 11.33 3.76 11.21
C PRO A 56 11.21 3.24 12.65
N ASP A 57 11.01 4.12 13.62
CA ASP A 57 10.92 3.80 15.05
C ASP A 57 9.47 3.57 15.53
N PHE A 58 8.49 3.61 14.62
CA PHE A 58 7.11 3.30 14.95
C PHE A 58 6.94 1.86 15.45
N ASP A 59 6.23 1.71 16.58
CA ASP A 59 5.93 0.42 17.19
C ASP A 59 4.67 -0.21 16.56
N ASP A 60 4.90 -1.20 15.70
CA ASP A 60 3.87 -2.02 15.06
C ASP A 60 3.62 -3.36 15.77
N GLY A 61 4.12 -3.54 17.00
CA GLY A 61 4.12 -4.81 17.71
C GLY A 61 2.74 -5.46 17.79
N ASP A 62 1.72 -4.62 18.00
CA ASP A 62 0.31 -5.01 18.11
C ASP A 62 -0.41 -5.19 16.77
N TRP A 63 0.23 -4.89 15.64
CA TRP A 63 -0.37 -5.03 14.31
C TRP A 63 -0.45 -6.50 13.89
N HIS A 64 -1.52 -6.82 13.15
CA HIS A 64 -1.71 -8.14 12.60
C HIS A 64 -0.65 -8.46 11.55
N ARG A 65 -0.59 -9.74 11.18
CA ARG A 65 0.26 -10.22 10.11
C ARG A 65 -0.60 -10.69 8.94
N LEU A 66 -0.35 -10.12 7.76
CA LEU A 66 -1.02 -10.48 6.52
C LEU A 66 0.02 -11.04 5.52
N PRO A 67 -0.26 -12.14 4.82
CA PRO A 67 0.60 -12.60 3.73
C PRO A 67 0.53 -11.62 2.55
N VAL A 68 1.68 -11.30 1.97
CA VAL A 68 1.80 -10.53 0.73
C VAL A 68 2.53 -11.42 -0.28
N PRO A 69 1.98 -11.63 -1.49
CA PRO A 69 0.74 -11.05 -2.02
C PRO A 69 -0.55 -11.72 -1.47
N SER A 70 -1.59 -10.93 -1.20
CA SER A 70 -2.95 -11.43 -0.96
C SER A 70 -3.99 -10.31 -1.13
N CYS A 71 -5.27 -10.68 -1.23
CA CYS A 71 -6.38 -9.77 -0.99
C CYS A 71 -6.81 -9.94 0.47
N TRP A 72 -6.77 -8.87 1.29
CA TRP A 72 -7.14 -8.98 2.70
C TRP A 72 -8.56 -9.47 2.92
N GLN A 73 -9.47 -9.20 1.97
CA GLN A 73 -10.86 -9.66 2.01
C GLN A 73 -11.01 -11.18 1.90
N LEU A 74 -9.95 -11.89 1.52
CA LEU A 74 -9.91 -13.35 1.37
C LEU A 74 -9.07 -14.03 2.45
N THR A 75 -8.53 -13.28 3.41
CA THR A 75 -7.71 -13.84 4.49
C THR A 75 -8.51 -13.94 5.78
N ASP A 76 -8.16 -14.92 6.60
CA ASP A 76 -8.81 -15.21 7.89
C ASP A 76 -8.41 -14.21 9.01
N ILE A 77 -7.97 -13.00 8.63
CA ILE A 77 -7.62 -11.95 9.60
C ILE A 77 -8.88 -11.32 10.23
N THR A 78 -10.04 -11.59 9.64
CA THR A 78 -11.34 -11.01 9.98
C THR A 78 -11.90 -11.48 11.32
N GLU A 79 -11.59 -12.71 11.75
CA GLU A 79 -12.05 -13.24 13.05
C GLU A 79 -11.28 -12.65 14.26
N ARG A 80 -10.16 -11.94 14.01
CA ARG A 80 -9.19 -11.55 15.04
C ARG A 80 -9.14 -10.07 15.38
N TRP A 81 -9.99 -9.22 14.78
CA TRP A 81 -10.00 -7.79 15.09
C TRP A 81 -11.13 -7.38 16.04
N PRO A 82 -10.82 -6.78 17.20
CA PRO A 82 -11.80 -6.03 17.97
C PRO A 82 -12.27 -4.82 17.16
N GLY A 83 -13.54 -4.80 16.76
CA GLY A 83 -14.10 -3.78 15.87
C GLY A 83 -14.08 -4.14 14.39
N HIS A 84 -13.66 -5.37 14.03
CA HIS A 84 -13.93 -5.92 12.70
C HIS A 84 -15.42 -5.92 12.44
N ASP A 85 -15.76 -5.44 11.26
CA ASP A 85 -17.03 -4.82 11.03
C ASP A 85 -18.14 -5.83 10.71
N HIS A 86 -19.21 -5.72 11.48
CA HIS A 86 -20.52 -6.33 11.32
C HIS A 86 -21.27 -5.80 10.08
N LEU A 87 -20.73 -4.79 9.39
CA LEU A 87 -21.27 -4.17 8.17
C LEU A 87 -20.70 -4.77 6.87
N GLY A 88 -19.72 -5.69 6.94
CA GLY A 88 -19.25 -6.45 5.78
C GLY A 88 -18.43 -5.66 4.75
N LEU A 89 -17.83 -4.53 5.13
CA LEU A 89 -16.97 -3.70 4.27
C LEU A 89 -15.72 -4.47 3.78
N ASP A 90 -15.25 -5.44 4.56
CA ASP A 90 -14.09 -6.29 4.26
C ASP A 90 -14.40 -7.64 3.64
N LEU A 91 -15.65 -7.83 3.20
CA LEU A 91 -16.02 -9.02 2.44
C LEU A 91 -15.88 -8.77 0.94
N PRO A 92 -15.57 -9.82 0.15
CA PRO A 92 -15.60 -9.73 -1.30
C PRO A 92 -16.93 -9.15 -1.80
N ALA A 93 -16.84 -8.16 -2.68
CA ALA A 93 -17.99 -7.48 -3.27
C ALA A 93 -18.10 -7.83 -4.75
N TYR A 94 -19.25 -8.32 -5.18
CA TYR A 94 -19.52 -8.53 -6.60
C TYR A 94 -20.59 -7.56 -7.09
N THR A 95 -20.23 -6.81 -8.14
CA THR A 95 -21.18 -6.04 -8.94
C THR A 95 -20.83 -6.29 -10.40
N ASN A 96 -21.84 -6.41 -11.26
CA ASN A 96 -21.60 -6.56 -12.71
C ASN A 96 -21.42 -5.19 -13.38
N VAL A 97 -22.46 -4.35 -13.32
CA VAL A 97 -22.49 -3.04 -14.02
C VAL A 97 -22.59 -1.86 -13.05
N VAL A 98 -23.35 -2.01 -11.96
CA VAL A 98 -23.63 -0.91 -11.03
C VAL A 98 -22.46 -0.72 -10.09
N TYR A 99 -21.92 0.49 -9.99
CA TYR A 99 -20.88 0.81 -9.01
C TYR A 99 -21.35 0.49 -7.57
N PRO A 100 -20.48 -0.07 -6.71
CA PRO A 100 -20.80 -0.31 -5.30
C PRO A 100 -20.76 0.96 -4.44
N PHE A 101 -20.71 2.13 -5.08
CA PHE A 101 -20.62 3.47 -4.49
C PHE A 101 -21.34 4.50 -5.37
N PRO A 102 -21.64 5.71 -4.85
CA PRO A 102 -22.31 6.77 -5.59
C PRO A 102 -21.42 7.24 -6.74
N VAL A 103 -22.02 7.51 -7.89
CA VAL A 103 -21.28 7.98 -9.07
C VAL A 103 -21.13 9.50 -8.96
N ASP A 104 -20.08 9.94 -8.26
CA ASP A 104 -19.75 11.36 -8.05
C ASP A 104 -18.24 11.62 -8.24
N PRO A 105 -17.68 11.39 -9.44
CA PRO A 105 -16.23 11.56 -9.64
C PRO A 105 -15.78 13.02 -9.50
N PRO A 106 -14.58 13.29 -8.93
CA PRO A 106 -13.59 12.31 -8.46
C PRO A 106 -13.78 11.88 -6.98
N HIS A 107 -14.90 12.23 -6.35
CA HIS A 107 -15.11 12.03 -4.93
C HIS A 107 -15.30 10.55 -4.57
N LEU A 108 -14.61 10.12 -3.53
CA LEU A 108 -14.77 8.79 -2.94
C LEU A 108 -15.76 8.83 -1.77
N PRO A 109 -16.44 7.72 -1.47
CA PRO A 109 -17.23 7.62 -0.24
C PRO A 109 -16.36 7.81 1.00
N GLU A 110 -16.94 8.36 2.06
CA GLU A 110 -16.28 8.50 3.37
C GLU A 110 -15.90 7.12 3.94
N GLU A 111 -16.82 6.15 3.86
CA GLU A 111 -16.58 4.74 4.19
C GLU A 111 -15.66 4.11 3.14
N ASN A 112 -14.35 4.38 3.25
CA ASN A 112 -13.33 3.85 2.36
C ASN A 112 -12.27 3.00 3.11
N PRO A 113 -12.45 1.66 3.15
CA PRO A 113 -11.54 0.71 3.77
C PRO A 113 -10.08 0.94 3.38
N THR A 114 -9.24 1.27 4.35
CA THR A 114 -7.83 1.64 4.14
C THR A 114 -6.96 0.64 4.88
N GLY A 115 -5.93 0.12 4.21
CA GLY A 115 -4.99 -0.86 4.75
C GLY A 115 -3.59 -0.27 4.83
N GLU A 116 -3.06 -0.19 6.03
CA GLU A 116 -1.70 0.23 6.33
C GLU A 116 -0.82 -1.01 6.40
N TYR A 117 0.22 -1.05 5.57
CA TYR A 117 1.16 -2.16 5.51
C TYR A 117 2.52 -1.70 6.02
N ARG A 118 3.25 -2.60 6.68
CA ARG A 118 4.61 -2.34 7.14
C ARG A 118 5.49 -3.58 7.07
N ARG A 119 6.71 -3.42 6.56
CA ARG A 119 7.67 -4.50 6.38
C ARG A 119 9.10 -4.06 6.64
N THR A 120 9.71 -4.73 7.60
CA THR A 120 11.15 -4.68 7.84
C THR A 120 11.89 -5.71 6.99
N PHE A 121 13.00 -5.31 6.37
CA PHE A 121 13.86 -6.19 5.58
C PHE A 121 15.33 -5.76 5.67
N ALA A 122 16.25 -6.71 5.48
CA ALA A 122 17.68 -6.45 5.57
C ALA A 122 18.35 -6.47 4.20
N VAL A 123 19.21 -5.48 3.94
CA VAL A 123 19.99 -5.36 2.69
C VAL A 123 21.47 -5.48 3.02
N GLY A 124 22.16 -6.41 2.35
CA GLY A 124 23.60 -6.56 2.49
C GLY A 124 24.39 -5.50 1.70
N LYS A 125 25.64 -5.23 2.13
CA LYS A 125 26.51 -4.25 1.46
C LYS A 125 26.82 -4.64 0.02
N GLU A 126 26.86 -5.94 -0.26
CA GLU A 126 27.05 -6.50 -1.59
C GLU A 126 25.92 -6.15 -2.56
N PHE A 127 24.67 -6.02 -2.06
CA PHE A 127 23.55 -5.60 -2.89
C PHE A 127 23.70 -4.14 -3.32
N LEU A 128 24.03 -3.26 -2.38
CA LEU A 128 24.24 -1.83 -2.65
C LEU A 128 25.47 -1.58 -3.53
N ALA A 129 26.51 -2.40 -3.42
CA ALA A 129 27.72 -2.26 -4.23
C ALA A 129 27.56 -2.82 -5.65
N ALA A 130 26.51 -3.57 -5.94
CA ALA A 130 26.35 -4.27 -7.21
C ALA A 130 25.77 -3.41 -8.34
N ALA A 131 25.12 -2.28 -8.01
CA ALA A 131 24.58 -1.36 -8.99
C ALA A 131 24.49 0.06 -8.41
N ASP A 132 24.67 1.07 -9.27
CA ASP A 132 24.51 2.48 -8.89
C ASP A 132 23.05 2.88 -8.62
N ARG A 133 22.10 1.95 -8.84
CA ARG A 133 20.67 2.21 -8.77
C ARG A 133 19.91 1.05 -8.16
N ALA A 134 19.03 1.35 -7.21
CA ALA A 134 18.09 0.41 -6.62
C ALA A 134 16.64 0.82 -6.92
N VAL A 135 15.79 -0.16 -7.25
CA VAL A 135 14.38 0.06 -7.61
C VAL A 135 13.49 -0.81 -6.75
N LEU A 136 12.47 -0.21 -6.14
CA LEU A 136 11.36 -0.92 -5.51
C LEU A 136 10.25 -1.12 -6.54
N ARG A 137 9.78 -2.35 -6.69
CA ARG A 137 8.82 -2.74 -7.72
C ARG A 137 7.60 -3.42 -7.12
N PHE A 138 6.42 -2.90 -7.41
CA PHE A 138 5.12 -3.51 -7.12
C PHE A 138 4.51 -4.06 -8.41
N GLU A 139 4.15 -5.35 -8.44
CA GLU A 139 3.52 -5.97 -9.61
C GLU A 139 2.02 -5.64 -9.74
N GLY A 140 1.39 -5.19 -8.65
CA GLY A 140 0.00 -4.72 -8.64
C GLY A 140 -0.53 -4.50 -7.23
N VAL A 141 -1.21 -3.38 -7.02
CA VAL A 141 -1.85 -3.01 -5.74
C VAL A 141 -3.21 -2.38 -6.06
N ASP A 142 -4.29 -2.98 -5.57
CA ASP A 142 -5.65 -2.45 -5.81
C ASP A 142 -6.03 -1.45 -4.70
N SER A 143 -6.48 -0.22 -4.87
CA SER A 143 -6.61 0.51 -6.13
C SER A 143 -5.60 1.63 -6.29
N SER A 144 -5.18 2.22 -5.17
CA SER A 144 -4.18 3.27 -5.09
C SER A 144 -3.41 3.13 -3.78
N PHE A 145 -2.16 3.58 -3.77
CA PHE A 145 -1.35 3.57 -2.56
C PHE A 145 -0.28 4.66 -2.55
N SER A 146 0.06 5.14 -1.36
CA SER A 146 1.28 5.92 -1.09
C SER A 146 2.36 4.98 -0.58
N CYS A 147 3.62 5.23 -0.92
CA CYS A 147 4.75 4.39 -0.53
C CYS A 147 5.82 5.20 0.20
N TYR A 148 6.32 4.65 1.31
CA TYR A 148 7.40 5.23 2.11
C TYR A 148 8.51 4.19 2.35
N LEU A 149 9.76 4.63 2.37
CA LEU A 149 10.92 3.82 2.74
C LEU A 149 11.74 4.59 3.78
N ASN A 150 11.96 3.99 4.95
CA ASN A 150 12.72 4.58 6.04
C ASN A 150 12.20 5.99 6.43
N GLY A 151 10.88 6.20 6.46
CA GLY A 151 10.26 7.51 6.70
C GLY A 151 10.27 8.47 5.53
N HIS A 152 10.91 8.14 4.40
CA HIS A 152 10.92 8.97 3.21
C HIS A 152 9.79 8.59 2.26
N ARG A 153 8.95 9.56 1.92
CA ARG A 153 7.90 9.38 0.93
C ARG A 153 8.50 9.18 -0.46
N LEU A 154 8.24 8.00 -1.05
CA LEU A 154 8.67 7.66 -2.40
C LEU A 154 7.69 8.19 -3.45
N GLY A 155 6.39 8.12 -3.21
CA GLY A 155 5.38 8.57 -4.17
C GLY A 155 4.04 7.87 -4.03
N ASP A 156 3.22 7.98 -5.06
CA ASP A 156 1.87 7.43 -5.13
C ASP A 156 1.67 6.68 -6.44
N ALA A 157 0.93 5.58 -6.39
CA ALA A 157 0.64 4.80 -7.57
C ALA A 157 -0.84 4.45 -7.66
N THR A 158 -1.36 4.52 -8.89
CA THR A 158 -2.71 4.08 -9.25
C THR A 158 -2.64 3.05 -10.39
N GLY A 159 -3.75 2.34 -10.61
CA GLY A 159 -3.83 1.32 -11.66
C GLY A 159 -3.62 -0.08 -11.10
N SER A 160 -4.70 -0.67 -10.58
CA SER A 160 -4.66 -1.87 -9.73
C SER A 160 -3.95 -3.11 -10.28
N ARG A 161 -3.81 -3.23 -11.61
CA ARG A 161 -3.18 -4.36 -12.30
C ARG A 161 -1.94 -3.93 -13.08
N LEU A 162 -1.41 -2.74 -12.79
CA LEU A 162 -0.24 -2.18 -13.43
C LEU A 162 0.94 -2.24 -12.47
N VAL A 163 2.11 -2.39 -13.06
CA VAL A 163 3.39 -2.32 -12.37
C VAL A 163 3.67 -0.88 -11.97
N SER A 164 4.18 -0.70 -10.76
CA SER A 164 4.73 0.59 -10.30
C SER A 164 6.15 0.38 -9.80
N GLU A 165 7.06 1.25 -10.24
CA GLU A 165 8.48 1.23 -9.83
C GLU A 165 8.84 2.57 -9.20
N PHE A 166 9.59 2.54 -8.10
CA PHE A 166 10.11 3.72 -7.39
C PHE A 166 11.63 3.64 -7.31
N ASP A 167 12.30 4.78 -7.51
CA ASP A 167 13.74 4.87 -7.21
C ASP A 167 13.93 4.91 -5.70
N VAL A 168 14.77 4.02 -5.18
CA VAL A 168 15.07 3.95 -3.73
C VAL A 168 16.55 4.17 -3.44
N THR A 169 17.34 4.54 -4.45
CA THR A 169 18.80 4.61 -4.37
C THR A 169 19.29 5.47 -3.21
N ASP A 170 18.68 6.64 -3.00
CA ASP A 170 19.10 7.58 -1.95
C ASP A 170 18.53 7.26 -0.55
N HIS A 171 17.58 6.33 -0.47
CA HIS A 171 16.84 6.02 0.76
C HIS A 171 17.11 4.61 1.30
N LEU A 172 17.67 3.72 0.48
CA LEU A 172 18.02 2.36 0.85
C LEU A 172 19.36 2.32 1.60
N ALA A 173 19.39 1.67 2.76
CA ALA A 173 20.58 1.57 3.61
C ALA A 173 21.05 0.12 3.76
N ALA A 174 22.34 -0.06 4.10
CA ALA A 174 22.85 -1.37 4.48
C ALA A 174 22.32 -1.75 5.87
N GLY A 175 21.96 -3.01 6.06
CA GLY A 175 21.29 -3.47 7.27
C GLY A 175 19.78 -3.35 7.15
N GLU A 176 19.12 -2.97 8.24
CA GLU A 176 17.67 -2.95 8.35
C GLU A 176 17.04 -1.74 7.65
N ASN A 177 15.95 -1.99 6.92
CA ASN A 177 15.13 -1.00 6.25
C ASN A 177 13.65 -1.28 6.54
N VAL A 178 12.84 -0.23 6.52
CA VAL A 178 11.40 -0.28 6.81
C VAL A 178 10.63 0.28 5.62
N LEU A 179 9.70 -0.52 5.10
CA LEU A 179 8.84 -0.19 3.96
C LEU A 179 7.39 -0.10 4.43
N ASP A 180 6.75 1.04 4.15
CA ASP A 180 5.38 1.33 4.59
C ASP A 180 4.51 1.77 3.40
N PRO A 181 3.76 0.86 2.74
CA PRO A 181 2.71 1.23 1.81
C PRO A 181 1.38 1.49 2.54
N ASP A 182 0.80 2.68 2.33
CA ASP A 182 -0.58 2.99 2.72
C ASP A 182 -1.50 2.78 1.53
N ARG A 183 -2.49 1.89 1.67
CA ARG A 183 -3.47 1.60 0.62
C ARG A 183 -4.83 2.16 1.00
N ALA A 184 -5.36 3.06 0.20
CA ALA A 184 -6.78 3.38 0.22
C ALA A 184 -7.57 2.37 -0.63
N GLY A 185 -8.69 1.89 -0.10
CA GLY A 185 -9.66 1.10 -0.85
C GLY A 185 -10.49 1.94 -1.82
N ARG A 186 -11.53 1.32 -2.37
CA ARG A 186 -12.67 2.04 -2.94
C ARG A 186 -13.82 1.93 -1.96
N GLY A 187 -14.29 3.07 -1.48
CA GLY A 187 -15.34 3.08 -0.48
C GLY A 187 -16.65 2.49 -0.97
N ARG A 188 -17.47 2.03 -0.02
CA ARG A 188 -18.86 1.65 -0.29
C ARG A 188 -19.76 2.81 0.13
N ALA A 189 -20.91 2.97 -0.52
CA ALA A 189 -22.01 3.73 0.06
C ALA A 189 -23.19 2.82 0.32
N ARG A 190 -23.87 3.07 1.44
CA ARG A 190 -25.16 2.47 1.73
C ARG A 190 -26.20 2.97 0.73
N ARG A 191 -27.07 2.07 0.29
CA ARG A 191 -28.35 2.44 -0.33
C ARG A 191 -29.33 2.88 0.75
#